data_AF-A0A931E4E6-F1
#
_entry.id   AF-A0A931E4E6-F1
#
_cell.length_a   1.000
_cell.length_b   1.000
_cell.length_c   1.000
_cell.angle_alpha   90.00
_cell.angle_beta   90.00
_cell.angle_gamma   90.00
#
_symmetry.space_group_name_H-M   'P 1'
#
loop_
_entity.id
_entity.type
_entity.pdbx_description
1 polymer ?
#
loop_
_entity_poly.entity_id
_entity_poly.type
_entity_poly.pdbx_seq_one_letter_code
_entity_poly.pdbx_strand_id
1 'polypeptide(L)'
;MKLQINIFYFFLIIFFLGSCKTRERNYIDYYNKVNEIDSIYRIAQKPKIAIKKYKKLFRKYEPKNQERINEFENYIYLSDKYGRNFGGKKTLIKFIKTIAPYKNSYKNHLPLFQKYDIDSIKVISEIENWEKSRDRVLMDSITTLFIRDQEGKRADVDLMIRNDKKNANLMKWIFTNYGYPSLNKVGLIGNDNVFLPLTNFFSHMSFSEDYPFFESKLKDYIKTGECQPREYSTMVDRYHLQVKKENILYATYIGNSIISDSVQVDKNRKSIGLPTMKHNKKLTKDFFKKLKEKK
;
A
#
# COMPACT_ATOMS: atom_id res chain seq x y z
N MET A 1 -28.64 48.26 26.99
CA MET A 1 -28.31 46.85 27.26
C MET A 1 -27.34 46.39 26.18
N LYS A 2 -26.05 46.22 26.51
CA LYS A 2 -24.99 45.92 25.53
C LYS A 2 -25.22 44.54 24.93
N LEU A 3 -25.37 44.46 23.62
CA LEU A 3 -25.46 43.22 22.87
C LEU A 3 -24.06 42.57 22.82
N GLN A 4 -23.65 41.94 23.92
CA GLN A 4 -22.50 41.03 23.91
C GLN A 4 -22.95 39.76 23.18
N ILE A 5 -22.96 39.82 21.85
CA ILE A 5 -23.01 38.61 21.03
C ILE A 5 -21.73 37.85 21.34
N ASN A 6 -21.97 36.76 22.03
CA ASN A 6 -21.03 35.95 22.75
C ASN A 6 -20.08 35.30 21.72
N ILE A 7 -18.87 35.85 21.59
CA ILE A 7 -17.80 35.40 20.66
C ILE A 7 -17.62 33.88 20.69
N PHE A 8 -17.91 33.27 21.84
CA PHE A 8 -17.91 31.83 22.06
C PHE A 8 -18.89 31.05 21.15
N TYR A 9 -20.09 31.58 20.89
CA TYR A 9 -21.07 30.95 20.00
C TYR A 9 -20.69 31.08 18.53
N PHE A 10 -20.00 32.16 18.15
CA PHE A 10 -19.44 32.30 16.81
C PHE A 10 -18.31 31.30 16.54
N PHE A 11 -17.43 31.06 17.53
CA PHE A 11 -16.41 30.01 17.45
C PHE A 11 -17.00 28.58 17.43
N LEU A 12 -18.07 28.32 18.16
CA LEU A 12 -18.80 27.04 18.11
C LEU A 12 -19.40 26.76 16.73
N ILE A 13 -19.98 27.76 16.08
CA ILE A 13 -20.54 27.63 14.72
C ILE A 13 -19.43 27.37 13.68
N ILE A 14 -18.26 28.01 13.82
CA ILE A 14 -17.09 27.75 12.96
C ILE A 14 -16.55 26.31 13.16
N PHE A 15 -16.56 25.79 14.40
CA PHE A 15 -16.15 24.41 14.67
C PHE A 15 -17.09 23.36 14.03
N PHE A 16 -18.40 23.63 13.98
CA PHE A 16 -19.35 22.73 13.31
C PHE A 16 -19.31 22.83 11.77
N LEU A 17 -19.02 24.01 11.21
CA LEU A 17 -18.84 24.19 9.76
C LEU A 17 -17.47 23.69 9.26
N GLY A 18 -16.48 23.55 10.14
CA GLY A 18 -15.17 22.94 9.86
C GLY A 18 -15.18 21.42 9.77
N SER A 19 -16.25 20.75 10.23
CA SER A 19 -16.43 19.31 10.08
C SER A 19 -17.00 18.97 8.70
N CYS A 20 -16.25 19.34 7.65
CA CYS A 20 -16.32 18.59 6.41
C CYS A 20 -15.85 17.16 6.75
N LYS A 21 -16.79 16.29 7.14
CA LYS A 21 -16.63 14.84 7.01
C LYS A 21 -16.31 14.61 5.54
N THR A 22 -15.02 14.63 5.20
CA THR A 22 -14.55 14.24 3.88
C THR A 22 -15.12 12.84 3.67
N ARG A 23 -16.11 12.74 2.79
CA ARG A 23 -16.81 11.48 2.48
C ARG A 23 -15.77 10.38 2.42
N GLU A 24 -15.88 9.40 3.31
CA GLU A 24 -14.87 8.34 3.47
C GLU A 24 -14.55 7.77 2.09
N ARG A 25 -13.31 7.99 1.66
CA ARG A 25 -12.92 7.79 0.27
C ARG A 25 -12.63 6.31 0.10
N ASN A 26 -13.47 5.58 -0.63
CA ASN A 26 -13.21 4.20 -0.96
C ASN A 26 -11.98 4.09 -1.89
N TYR A 27 -10.92 3.48 -1.39
CA TYR A 27 -9.66 3.29 -2.11
C TYR A 27 -9.72 2.16 -3.14
N ILE A 28 -10.73 1.28 -3.14
CA ILE A 28 -10.99 0.36 -4.25
C ILE A 28 -11.23 1.15 -5.55
N ASP A 29 -12.00 2.25 -5.47
CA ASP A 29 -12.21 3.15 -6.61
C ASP A 29 -10.94 3.85 -7.05
N TYR A 30 -10.08 4.19 -6.08
CA TYR A 30 -8.76 4.77 -6.36
C TYR A 30 -7.90 3.78 -7.13
N TYR A 31 -7.74 2.56 -6.63
CA TYR A 31 -6.93 1.52 -7.24
C TYR A 31 -7.43 1.17 -8.65
N ASN A 32 -8.75 1.02 -8.84
CA ASN A 32 -9.33 0.82 -10.16
C ASN A 32 -9.02 1.96 -11.13
N LYS A 33 -9.06 3.22 -10.67
CA LYS A 33 -8.66 4.37 -11.50
C LYS A 33 -7.17 4.38 -11.79
N VAL A 34 -6.32 4.01 -10.83
CA VAL A 34 -4.89 3.84 -11.06
C VAL A 34 -4.67 2.81 -12.17
N ASN A 35 -5.34 1.65 -12.12
CA ASN A 35 -5.20 0.61 -13.14
C ASN A 35 -5.64 1.08 -14.53
N GLU A 36 -6.73 1.85 -14.62
CA GLU A 36 -7.17 2.47 -15.88
C GLU A 36 -6.12 3.43 -16.44
N ILE A 37 -5.60 4.34 -15.60
CA ILE A 37 -4.60 5.34 -16.02
C ILE A 37 -3.29 4.67 -16.41
N ASP A 38 -2.87 3.65 -15.66
CA ASP A 38 -1.67 2.88 -15.94
C ASP A 38 -1.79 2.11 -17.26
N SER A 39 -2.97 1.56 -17.56
CA SER A 39 -3.25 0.95 -18.87
C SER A 39 -3.14 1.96 -20.01
N ILE A 40 -3.64 3.19 -19.84
CA ILE A 40 -3.49 4.28 -20.82
C ILE A 40 -2.01 4.61 -21.04
N TYR A 41 -1.23 4.62 -19.96
CA TYR A 41 0.20 4.90 -20.02
C TYR A 41 1.00 3.75 -20.66
N ARG A 42 0.94 2.53 -20.11
CA ARG A 42 1.84 1.43 -20.50
C ARG A 42 1.36 0.63 -21.69
N ILE A 43 0.04 0.47 -21.84
CA ILE A 43 -0.54 -0.39 -22.89
C ILE A 43 -0.87 0.46 -24.11
N ALA A 44 -1.65 1.54 -23.91
CA ALA A 44 -2.01 2.43 -25.01
C ALA A 44 -0.91 3.44 -25.38
N GLN A 45 0.16 3.56 -24.57
CA GLN A 45 1.30 4.44 -24.82
C GLN A 45 0.91 5.92 -24.98
N LYS A 46 -0.06 6.39 -24.16
CA LYS A 46 -0.58 7.77 -24.18
C LYS A 46 -0.20 8.56 -22.91
N PRO A 47 1.09 8.87 -22.68
CA PRO A 47 1.57 9.45 -21.43
C PRO A 47 0.98 10.84 -21.12
N LYS A 48 0.79 11.71 -22.13
CA LYS A 48 0.17 13.04 -21.94
C LYS A 48 -1.27 12.95 -21.40
N ILE A 49 -2.02 11.92 -21.78
CA ILE A 49 -3.38 11.67 -21.28
C ILE A 49 -3.31 11.11 -19.86
N ALA A 50 -2.41 10.16 -19.62
CA ALA A 50 -2.20 9.59 -18.29
C ALA A 50 -1.84 10.65 -17.24
N ILE A 51 -0.94 11.60 -17.57
CA ILE A 51 -0.58 12.74 -16.70
C ILE A 51 -1.82 13.54 -16.29
N LYS A 52 -2.69 13.91 -17.25
CA LYS A 52 -3.91 14.68 -16.97
C LYS A 52 -4.84 13.91 -16.02
N LYS A 53 -5.00 12.60 -16.23
CA LYS A 53 -5.85 11.75 -15.37
C LYS A 53 -5.25 11.55 -13.97
N TYR A 54 -3.94 11.32 -13.85
CA TYR A 54 -3.26 11.24 -12.55
C TYR A 54 -3.40 12.54 -11.77
N LYS A 55 -3.21 13.71 -12.42
CA LYS A 55 -3.42 15.01 -11.78
C LYS A 55 -4.84 15.16 -11.22
N LYS A 56 -5.86 14.71 -11.94
CA LYS A 56 -7.25 14.69 -11.45
C LYS A 56 -7.43 13.72 -10.29
N LEU A 57 -6.82 12.53 -10.36
CA LEU A 57 -6.90 11.52 -9.31
C LEU A 57 -6.26 12.01 -8.00
N PHE A 58 -5.06 12.57 -8.04
CA PHE A 58 -4.32 13.01 -6.85
C PHE A 58 -4.82 14.32 -6.23
N ARG A 59 -5.72 15.04 -6.90
CA ARG A 59 -6.55 16.08 -6.26
C ARG A 59 -7.62 15.48 -5.34
N LYS A 60 -8.07 14.26 -5.63
CA LYS A 60 -9.12 13.55 -4.90
C LYS A 60 -8.58 12.49 -3.94
N TYR A 61 -7.37 11.97 -4.12
CA TYR A 61 -6.85 10.90 -3.27
C TYR A 61 -5.40 11.16 -2.89
N GLU A 62 -5.06 10.81 -1.65
CA GLU A 62 -3.68 10.68 -1.24
C GLU A 62 -3.09 9.44 -1.94
N PRO A 63 -1.96 9.57 -2.66
CA PRO A 63 -1.35 8.46 -3.38
C PRO A 63 -0.82 7.39 -2.41
N LYS A 64 -1.04 6.11 -2.74
CA LYS A 64 -0.60 4.97 -1.92
C LYS A 64 0.53 4.15 -2.55
N ASN A 65 0.75 4.26 -3.86
CA ASN A 65 1.65 3.43 -4.66
C ASN A 65 1.30 1.94 -4.59
N GLN A 66 0.70 1.41 -5.66
CA GLN A 66 0.53 -0.03 -5.83
C GLN A 66 1.84 -0.68 -6.28
N GLU A 67 2.10 -1.89 -5.81
CA GLU A 67 3.28 -2.68 -6.21
C GLU A 67 3.40 -2.74 -7.74
N ARG A 68 4.61 -2.47 -8.27
CA ARG A 68 4.96 -2.49 -9.71
C ARG A 68 4.31 -1.41 -10.57
N ILE A 69 3.26 -0.75 -10.09
CA ILE A 69 2.69 0.41 -10.76
C ILE A 69 3.47 1.66 -10.37
N ASN A 70 3.64 1.96 -9.07
CA ASN A 70 4.27 3.19 -8.58
C ASN A 70 3.62 4.45 -9.18
N GLU A 71 2.30 4.59 -9.05
CA GLU A 71 1.54 5.62 -9.76
C GLU A 71 1.97 7.06 -9.47
N PHE A 72 2.41 7.36 -8.25
CA PHE A 72 2.81 8.71 -7.87
C PHE A 72 4.18 9.06 -8.44
N GLU A 73 5.12 8.11 -8.36
CA GLU A 73 6.44 8.21 -9.01
C GLU A 73 6.27 8.43 -10.52
N ASN A 74 5.48 7.58 -11.20
CA ASN A 74 5.25 7.74 -12.65
C ASN A 74 4.63 9.09 -12.99
N TYR A 75 3.65 9.56 -12.21
CA TYR A 75 3.05 10.86 -12.46
C TYR A 75 4.09 11.99 -12.40
N ILE A 76 4.98 11.96 -11.41
CA ILE A 76 6.03 12.97 -11.25
C ILE A 76 7.00 12.89 -12.44
N TYR A 77 7.58 11.71 -12.71
CA TYR A 77 8.57 11.53 -13.78
C TYR A 77 8.01 11.80 -15.17
N LEU A 78 6.77 11.36 -15.44
CA LEU A 78 6.13 11.66 -16.72
C LEU A 78 5.82 13.15 -16.84
N SER A 79 5.35 13.79 -15.77
CA SER A 79 5.08 15.22 -15.81
C SER A 79 6.35 16.02 -16.04
N ASP A 80 7.44 15.70 -15.34
CA ASP A 80 8.75 16.30 -15.55
C ASP A 80 9.23 16.14 -17.00
N LYS A 81 9.25 14.90 -17.51
CA LYS A 81 9.68 14.56 -18.87
C LYS A 81 8.90 15.30 -19.95
N TYR A 82 7.60 15.55 -19.74
CA TYR A 82 6.72 16.20 -20.72
C TYR A 82 6.46 17.69 -20.42
N GLY A 83 7.25 18.32 -19.55
CA GLY A 83 7.12 19.74 -19.23
C GLY A 83 5.76 20.12 -18.63
N ARG A 84 5.14 19.21 -17.86
CA ARG A 84 3.86 19.42 -17.20
C ARG A 84 4.07 19.71 -15.72
N ASN A 85 3.37 20.72 -15.21
CA ASN A 85 3.43 21.05 -13.79
C ASN A 85 2.73 19.97 -12.93
N PHE A 86 3.54 19.23 -12.16
CA PHE A 86 3.10 18.25 -11.17
C PHE A 86 2.95 18.79 -9.75
N GLY A 87 3.35 20.05 -9.50
CA GLY A 87 3.28 20.72 -8.20
C GLY A 87 4.64 21.03 -7.55
N GLY A 88 5.75 20.82 -8.25
CA GLY A 88 7.11 21.23 -7.85
C GLY A 88 7.56 20.68 -6.49
N LYS A 89 8.34 21.48 -5.74
CA LYS A 89 8.97 21.12 -4.45
C LYS A 89 7.98 20.48 -3.46
N LYS A 90 6.79 21.05 -3.29
CA LYS A 90 5.75 20.51 -2.38
C LYS A 90 5.39 19.05 -2.70
N THR A 91 5.29 18.72 -3.98
CA THR A 91 4.96 17.35 -4.43
C THR A 91 6.15 16.41 -4.28
N LEU A 92 7.38 16.92 -4.47
CA LEU A 92 8.60 16.13 -4.24
C LEU A 92 8.83 15.80 -2.76
N ILE A 93 8.55 16.74 -1.83
CA ILE A 93 8.58 16.43 -0.39
C ILE A 93 7.58 15.32 -0.05
N LYS A 94 6.37 15.38 -0.63
CA LYS A 94 5.40 14.28 -0.49
C LYS A 94 5.94 12.97 -1.07
N PHE A 95 6.62 13.02 -2.22
CA PHE A 95 7.21 11.85 -2.85
C PHE A 95 8.31 11.23 -1.98
N ILE A 96 9.18 12.04 -1.38
CA ILE A 96 10.20 11.57 -0.42
C ILE A 96 9.55 10.75 0.70
N LYS A 97 8.45 11.24 1.28
CA LYS A 97 7.70 10.51 2.32
C LYS A 97 7.16 9.17 1.83
N THR A 98 6.72 9.07 0.57
CA THR A 98 6.23 7.79 0.01
C THR A 98 7.32 6.77 -0.28
N ILE A 99 8.58 7.20 -0.40
CA ILE A 99 9.73 6.31 -0.66
C ILE A 99 10.61 6.08 0.57
N ALA A 100 10.44 6.87 1.64
CA ALA A 100 11.15 6.71 2.91
C ALA A 100 11.09 5.27 3.48
N PRO A 101 9.94 4.56 3.42
CA PRO A 101 9.85 3.15 3.82
C PRO A 101 10.82 2.18 3.12
N TYR A 102 11.35 2.57 1.95
CA TYR A 102 12.24 1.76 1.12
C TYR A 102 13.72 2.12 1.30
N LYS A 103 14.09 2.75 2.42
CA LYS A 103 15.47 3.12 2.80
C LYS A 103 16.20 3.82 1.65
N ASN A 104 17.24 3.17 1.10
CA ASN A 104 18.15 3.73 0.09
C ASN A 104 17.50 4.01 -1.28
N SER A 105 16.21 3.72 -1.48
CA SER A 105 15.53 3.94 -2.76
C SER A 105 15.55 5.40 -3.21
N TYR A 106 15.63 6.37 -2.29
CA TYR A 106 15.76 7.80 -2.61
C TYR A 106 16.98 8.13 -3.47
N LYS A 107 18.05 7.33 -3.41
CA LYS A 107 19.29 7.56 -4.17
C LYS A 107 19.04 7.58 -5.68
N ASN A 108 18.11 6.75 -6.15
CA ASN A 108 17.70 6.72 -7.57
C ASN A 108 16.97 7.99 -8.03
N HIS A 109 16.55 8.84 -7.09
CA HIS A 109 15.73 10.02 -7.34
C HIS A 109 16.47 11.34 -7.04
N LEU A 110 17.72 11.27 -6.54
CA LEU A 110 18.53 12.46 -6.24
C LEU A 110 18.67 13.44 -7.42
N PRO A 111 18.91 13.00 -8.67
CA PRO A 111 18.99 13.94 -9.80
C PRO A 111 17.68 14.73 -10.01
N LEU A 112 16.53 14.09 -9.81
CA LEU A 112 15.23 14.75 -9.89
C LEU A 112 15.06 15.75 -8.73
N PHE A 113 15.46 15.39 -7.51
CA PHE A 113 15.37 16.29 -6.36
C PHE A 113 16.26 17.53 -6.52
N GLN A 114 17.51 17.33 -6.95
CA GLN A 114 18.45 18.41 -7.22
C GLN A 114 17.98 19.37 -8.31
N LYS A 115 17.37 18.85 -9.39
CA LYS A 115 16.75 19.67 -10.46
C LYS A 115 15.72 20.67 -9.93
N TYR A 116 15.11 20.38 -8.78
CA TYR A 116 14.10 21.21 -8.14
C TYR A 116 14.59 21.77 -6.79
N ASP A 117 15.90 22.02 -6.65
CA ASP A 117 16.59 22.56 -5.46
C ASP A 117 16.18 21.88 -4.13
N ILE A 118 16.13 20.56 -4.14
CA ILE A 118 16.07 19.74 -2.93
C ILE A 118 17.38 18.96 -2.86
N ASP A 119 18.28 19.40 -1.99
CA ASP A 119 19.56 18.74 -1.77
C ASP A 119 19.40 17.40 -1.03
N SER A 120 20.47 16.60 -1.01
CA SER A 120 20.48 15.30 -0.35
C SER A 120 20.29 15.41 1.17
N ILE A 121 20.77 16.47 1.79
CA ILE A 121 20.65 16.69 3.24
C ILE A 121 19.18 16.82 3.62
N LYS A 122 18.41 17.59 2.85
CA LYS A 122 16.96 17.74 3.05
C LYS A 122 16.22 16.42 2.81
N VAL A 123 16.59 15.66 1.78
CA VAL A 123 15.99 14.33 1.53
C VAL A 123 16.23 13.40 2.71
N ILE A 124 17.47 13.31 3.20
CA ILE A 124 17.85 12.47 4.34
C ILE A 124 17.08 12.89 5.59
N SER A 125 17.02 14.19 5.88
CA SER A 125 16.28 14.72 7.02
C SER A 125 14.80 14.33 7.01
N GLU A 126 14.12 14.39 5.86
CA GLU A 126 12.71 13.96 5.76
C GLU A 126 12.54 12.45 6.02
N ILE A 127 13.50 11.62 5.60
CA ILE A 127 13.48 10.17 5.85
C ILE A 127 13.73 9.86 7.33
N GLU A 128 14.71 10.52 7.95
CA GLU A 128 14.99 10.37 9.38
C GLU A 128 13.81 10.84 10.24
N ASN A 129 13.14 11.92 9.84
CA ASN A 129 11.95 12.40 10.53
C ASN A 129 10.80 11.39 10.42
N TRP A 130 10.63 10.76 9.26
CA TRP A 130 9.67 9.66 9.12
C TRP A 130 10.03 8.48 10.04
N GLU A 131 11.30 8.07 10.08
CA GLU A 131 11.76 6.97 10.93
C GLU A 131 11.53 7.24 12.43
N LYS A 132 11.85 8.46 12.89
CA LYS A 132 11.62 8.92 14.27
C LYS A 132 10.13 9.04 14.63
N SER A 133 9.26 9.21 13.64
CA SER A 133 7.81 9.33 13.85
C SER A 133 7.10 7.99 14.05
N ARG A 134 7.79 6.86 13.85
CA ARG A 134 7.20 5.53 14.01
C ARG A 134 6.90 5.24 15.48
N ASP A 135 5.75 4.63 15.74
CA ASP A 135 5.33 4.25 17.09
C ASP A 135 6.18 3.08 17.61
N ARG A 136 6.84 3.28 18.75
CA ARG A 136 7.79 2.30 19.31
C ARG A 136 7.14 0.97 19.65
N VAL A 137 5.96 1.01 20.29
CA VAL A 137 5.26 -0.21 20.71
C VAL A 137 4.74 -0.98 19.50
N LEU A 138 4.26 -0.29 18.46
CA LEU A 138 3.92 -0.90 17.19
C LEU A 138 5.15 -1.56 16.55
N MET A 139 6.29 -0.87 16.52
CA MET A 139 7.53 -1.38 15.93
C MET A 139 8.06 -2.62 16.67
N ASP A 140 8.04 -2.61 18.00
CA ASP A 140 8.41 -3.78 18.81
C ASP A 140 7.46 -4.95 18.52
N SER A 141 6.15 -4.69 18.58
CA SER A 141 5.11 -5.71 18.39
C SER A 141 5.19 -6.38 17.01
N ILE A 142 5.30 -5.59 15.94
CA ILE A 142 5.39 -6.13 14.59
C ILE A 142 6.71 -6.87 14.38
N THR A 143 7.81 -6.38 14.96
CA THR A 143 9.13 -7.02 14.86
C THR A 143 9.12 -8.39 15.56
N THR A 144 8.61 -8.45 16.79
CA THR A 144 8.47 -9.72 17.55
C THR A 144 7.61 -10.73 16.78
N LEU A 145 6.53 -10.27 16.17
CA LEU A 145 5.67 -11.11 15.34
C LEU A 145 6.44 -11.76 14.18
N PHE A 146 7.27 -10.99 13.46
CA PHE A 146 8.04 -11.50 12.32
C PHE A 146 9.24 -12.37 12.74
N ILE A 147 9.90 -12.07 13.86
CA ILE A 147 10.93 -12.96 14.43
C ILE A 147 10.30 -14.33 14.71
N ARG A 148 9.14 -14.36 15.38
CA ARG A 148 8.43 -15.59 15.73
C ARG A 148 7.86 -16.32 14.51
N ASP A 149 7.38 -15.59 13.50
CA ASP A 149 6.87 -16.17 12.24
C ASP A 149 7.93 -17.01 11.52
N GLN A 150 9.21 -16.64 11.64
CA GLN A 150 10.34 -17.29 10.98
C GLN A 150 11.16 -18.22 11.90
N GLU A 151 10.74 -18.37 13.15
CA GLU A 151 11.42 -19.21 14.13
C GLU A 151 11.54 -20.67 13.65
N GLY A 152 12.73 -21.26 13.82
CA GLY A 152 13.01 -22.62 13.35
C GLY A 152 12.82 -22.82 11.84
N LYS A 153 12.82 -21.73 11.05
CA LYS A 153 12.47 -21.74 9.62
C LYS A 153 11.11 -22.38 9.32
N ARG A 154 10.21 -22.41 10.32
CA ARG A 154 8.90 -23.08 10.27
C ARG A 154 8.99 -24.58 9.94
N ALA A 155 10.10 -25.24 10.30
CA ALA A 155 10.29 -26.68 10.06
C ALA A 155 9.57 -27.58 11.07
N ASP A 156 9.47 -27.13 12.33
CA ASP A 156 8.71 -27.79 13.39
C ASP A 156 7.24 -27.36 13.31
N VAL A 157 6.35 -28.32 13.02
CA VAL A 157 4.92 -28.09 12.81
C VAL A 157 4.22 -27.63 14.10
N ASP A 158 4.56 -28.22 15.25
CA ASP A 158 3.91 -27.89 16.53
C ASP A 158 4.36 -26.51 17.03
N LEU A 159 5.64 -26.18 16.83
CA LEU A 159 6.13 -24.83 17.07
C LEU A 159 5.44 -23.82 16.12
N MET A 160 5.37 -24.14 14.83
CA MET A 160 4.72 -23.29 13.82
C MET A 160 3.27 -23.00 14.18
N ILE A 161 2.45 -24.01 14.50
CA ILE A 161 1.04 -23.84 14.85
C ILE A 161 0.88 -22.96 16.10
N ARG A 162 1.70 -23.20 17.13
CA ARG A 162 1.69 -22.37 18.35
C ARG A 162 2.08 -20.92 18.05
N ASN A 163 3.09 -20.71 17.21
CA ASN A 163 3.56 -19.40 16.82
C ASN A 163 2.55 -18.64 15.96
N ASP A 164 1.91 -19.32 15.01
CA ASP A 164 0.85 -18.74 14.18
C ASP A 164 -0.34 -18.29 15.03
N LYS A 165 -0.76 -19.08 16.03
CA LYS A 165 -1.82 -18.68 16.97
C LYS A 165 -1.44 -17.44 17.78
N LYS A 166 -0.23 -17.41 18.34
CA LYS A 166 0.26 -16.23 19.08
C LYS A 166 0.37 -15.00 18.17
N ASN A 167 0.82 -15.19 16.93
CA ASN A 167 0.94 -14.13 15.93
C ASN A 167 -0.42 -13.59 15.50
N ALA A 168 -1.42 -14.46 15.31
CA ALA A 168 -2.78 -14.06 15.01
C ALA A 168 -3.35 -13.17 16.13
N ASN A 169 -3.19 -13.58 17.38
CA ASN A 169 -3.61 -12.78 18.54
C ASN A 169 -2.89 -11.43 18.63
N LEU A 170 -1.58 -11.41 18.42
CA LEU A 170 -0.81 -10.16 18.42
C LEU A 170 -1.22 -9.24 17.26
N MET A 171 -1.47 -9.78 16.06
CA MET A 171 -1.94 -8.97 14.93
C MET A 171 -3.35 -8.41 15.17
N LYS A 172 -4.26 -9.20 15.77
CA LYS A 172 -5.58 -8.71 16.20
C LYS A 172 -5.44 -7.53 17.18
N TRP A 173 -4.52 -7.65 18.14
CA TRP A 173 -4.22 -6.57 19.07
C TRP A 173 -3.62 -5.34 18.35
N ILE A 174 -2.69 -5.53 17.40
CA ILE A 174 -2.15 -4.44 16.57
C ILE A 174 -3.28 -3.72 15.82
N PHE A 175 -4.19 -4.47 15.19
CA PHE A 175 -5.33 -3.88 14.48
C PHE A 175 -6.22 -3.05 15.40
N THR A 176 -6.45 -3.49 16.63
CA THR A 176 -7.28 -2.76 17.59
C THR A 176 -6.61 -1.47 18.08
N ASN A 177 -5.30 -1.47 18.32
CA ASN A 177 -4.62 -0.34 18.96
C ASN A 177 -3.98 0.63 17.96
N TYR A 178 -3.55 0.16 16.79
CA TYR A 178 -2.79 0.94 15.81
C TYR A 178 -3.42 0.92 14.41
N GLY A 179 -4.48 0.13 14.21
CA GLY A 179 -5.02 -0.17 12.89
C GLY A 179 -4.07 -1.07 12.09
N TYR A 180 -4.22 -1.06 10.76
CA TYR A 180 -3.33 -1.82 9.88
C TYR A 180 -1.89 -1.28 9.95
N PRO A 181 -0.85 -2.14 10.09
CA PRO A 181 0.56 -1.74 10.11
C PRO A 181 1.04 -1.44 8.68
N SER A 182 0.49 -0.40 8.05
CA SER A 182 0.80 -0.07 6.65
C SER A 182 2.28 0.26 6.46
N LEU A 183 2.75 0.16 5.20
CA LEU A 183 4.12 0.46 4.83
C LEU A 183 4.60 1.84 5.33
N ASN A 184 3.71 2.84 5.35
CA ASN A 184 4.03 4.18 5.84
C ASN A 184 4.18 4.24 7.37
N LYS A 185 3.61 3.29 8.13
CA LYS A 185 3.73 3.22 9.59
C LYS A 185 4.96 2.44 10.03
N VAL A 186 5.18 1.27 9.42
CA VAL A 186 6.21 0.33 9.91
C VAL A 186 7.42 0.21 8.99
N GLY A 187 7.29 0.55 7.71
CA GLY A 187 8.34 0.35 6.72
C GLY A 187 8.49 -1.11 6.28
N LEU A 188 9.55 -1.40 5.53
CA LEU A 188 9.93 -2.78 5.17
C LEU A 188 10.81 -3.45 6.24
N ILE A 189 11.35 -2.67 7.17
CA ILE A 189 12.36 -3.11 8.13
C ILE A 189 11.96 -2.66 9.53
N GLY A 190 11.81 -3.64 10.41
CA GLY A 190 11.57 -3.52 11.83
C GLY A 190 12.83 -3.19 12.62
N ASN A 191 12.74 -3.39 13.94
CA ASN A 191 13.90 -3.29 14.81
C ASN A 191 14.91 -4.40 14.45
N ASP A 192 16.18 -4.16 14.76
CA ASP A 192 17.28 -5.12 14.54
C ASP A 192 17.38 -5.64 13.11
N ASN A 193 16.99 -4.80 12.14
CA ASN A 193 16.95 -5.12 10.71
C ASN A 193 16.04 -6.28 10.31
N VAL A 194 15.02 -6.61 11.11
CA VAL A 194 14.05 -7.65 10.77
C VAL A 194 13.21 -7.23 9.57
N PHE A 195 13.16 -8.06 8.52
CA PHE A 195 12.32 -7.82 7.35
C PHE A 195 10.85 -8.09 7.65
N LEU A 196 9.94 -7.21 7.20
CA LEU A 196 8.50 -7.25 7.52
C LEU A 196 7.61 -7.55 6.29
N PRO A 197 7.68 -8.75 5.68
CA PRO A 197 6.88 -9.08 4.50
C PRO A 197 5.41 -9.38 4.86
N LEU A 198 4.58 -8.35 5.02
CA LEU A 198 3.15 -8.49 5.38
C LEU A 198 2.37 -9.43 4.43
N THR A 199 2.65 -9.39 3.13
CA THR A 199 2.02 -10.34 2.17
C THR A 199 2.31 -11.80 2.55
N ASN A 200 3.54 -12.13 2.96
CA ASN A 200 3.91 -13.48 3.36
C ASN A 200 3.24 -13.85 4.69
N PHE A 201 3.28 -12.95 5.66
CA PHE A 201 2.61 -13.13 6.95
C PHE A 201 1.12 -13.46 6.79
N PHE A 202 0.37 -12.62 6.06
CA PHE A 202 -1.05 -12.89 5.84
C PHE A 202 -1.30 -14.15 5.02
N SER A 203 -0.38 -14.53 4.12
CA SER A 203 -0.47 -15.84 3.47
C SER A 203 -0.39 -17.00 4.49
N HIS A 204 0.41 -16.90 5.56
CA HIS A 204 0.42 -17.91 6.63
C HIS A 204 -0.90 -17.92 7.41
N MET A 205 -1.50 -16.75 7.65
CA MET A 205 -2.79 -16.63 8.32
C MET A 205 -3.96 -17.27 7.56
N SER A 206 -3.77 -17.69 6.31
CA SER A 206 -4.77 -18.49 5.57
C SER A 206 -5.11 -19.81 6.27
N PHE A 207 -4.20 -20.41 7.05
CA PHE A 207 -4.49 -21.65 7.80
C PHE A 207 -4.99 -21.41 9.23
N SER A 208 -5.08 -20.16 9.66
CA SER A 208 -5.46 -19.84 11.03
C SER A 208 -6.97 -20.02 11.26
N GLU A 209 -7.35 -20.42 12.48
CA GLU A 209 -8.73 -20.36 12.96
C GLU A 209 -9.32 -18.94 12.88
N ASP A 210 -8.45 -17.92 12.92
CA ASP A 210 -8.81 -16.51 12.78
C ASP A 210 -8.94 -16.02 11.33
N TYR A 211 -8.85 -16.91 10.32
CA TYR A 211 -9.00 -16.52 8.91
C TYR A 211 -10.23 -15.64 8.63
N PRO A 212 -11.45 -15.97 9.13
CA PRO A 212 -12.63 -15.13 8.86
C PRO A 212 -12.49 -13.70 9.37
N PHE A 213 -11.81 -13.51 10.51
CA PHE A 213 -11.51 -12.19 11.03
C PHE A 213 -10.57 -11.43 10.10
N PHE A 214 -9.46 -12.05 9.68
CA PHE A 214 -8.48 -11.41 8.80
C PHE A 214 -9.06 -11.11 7.43
N GLU A 215 -9.84 -12.02 6.85
CA GLU A 215 -10.52 -11.82 5.56
C GLU A 215 -11.42 -10.58 5.62
N SER A 216 -12.27 -10.47 6.64
CA SER A 216 -13.13 -9.29 6.78
C SER A 216 -12.34 -8.01 7.01
N LYS A 217 -11.39 -8.01 7.96
CA LYS A 217 -10.66 -6.79 8.35
C LYS A 217 -9.73 -6.27 7.27
N LEU A 218 -9.00 -7.15 6.58
CA LEU A 218 -8.14 -6.73 5.48
C LEU A 218 -8.96 -6.12 4.34
N LYS A 219 -10.13 -6.69 4.02
CA LYS A 219 -11.03 -6.12 3.01
C LYS A 219 -11.49 -4.71 3.37
N ASP A 220 -11.72 -4.42 4.64
CA ASP A 220 -12.02 -3.06 5.10
C ASP A 220 -10.79 -2.13 4.99
N TYR A 221 -9.59 -2.62 5.30
CA TYR A 221 -8.37 -1.84 5.13
C TYR A 221 -8.00 -1.57 3.66
N ILE A 222 -8.48 -2.36 2.70
CA ILE A 222 -8.38 -2.00 1.27
C ILE A 222 -9.23 -0.77 0.98
N LYS A 223 -10.45 -0.68 1.55
CA LYS A 223 -11.35 0.45 1.34
C LYS A 223 -10.77 1.75 1.89
N THR A 224 -9.96 1.69 2.96
CA THR A 224 -9.26 2.86 3.52
C THR A 224 -7.91 3.14 2.86
N GLY A 225 -7.41 2.20 2.04
CA GLY A 225 -6.12 2.29 1.37
C GLY A 225 -4.93 2.04 2.28
N GLU A 226 -5.15 1.42 3.45
CA GLU A 226 -4.08 1.01 4.35
C GLU A 226 -3.50 -0.37 3.97
N CYS A 227 -4.35 -1.30 3.50
CA CYS A 227 -3.94 -2.61 2.98
C CYS A 227 -3.93 -2.60 1.45
N GLN A 228 -2.86 -3.14 0.86
CA GLN A 228 -2.76 -3.27 -0.59
C GLN A 228 -3.65 -4.43 -1.08
N PRO A 229 -4.36 -4.30 -2.21
CA PRO A 229 -5.20 -5.39 -2.75
C PRO A 229 -4.48 -6.74 -2.90
N ARG A 230 -3.17 -6.71 -3.16
CA ARG A 230 -2.35 -7.92 -3.31
C ARG A 230 -2.16 -8.68 -1.99
N GLU A 231 -2.04 -8.00 -0.86
CA GLU A 231 -1.86 -8.62 0.46
C GLU A 231 -3.09 -9.47 0.81
N TYR A 232 -4.28 -8.86 0.69
CA TYR A 232 -5.56 -9.54 0.90
C TYR A 232 -5.77 -10.71 -0.08
N SER A 233 -5.65 -10.45 -1.38
CA SER A 233 -5.94 -11.48 -2.39
C SER A 233 -5.00 -12.69 -2.29
N THR A 234 -3.74 -12.48 -1.91
CA THR A 234 -2.79 -13.59 -1.75
C THR A 234 -3.21 -14.52 -0.60
N MET A 235 -3.71 -13.97 0.51
CA MET A 235 -4.26 -14.76 1.62
C MET A 235 -5.52 -15.52 1.20
N VAL A 236 -6.46 -14.84 0.54
CA VAL A 236 -7.74 -15.45 0.11
C VAL A 236 -7.49 -16.56 -0.92
N ASP A 237 -6.67 -16.31 -1.93
CA ASP A 237 -6.36 -17.33 -2.95
C ASP A 237 -5.69 -18.55 -2.31
N ARG A 238 -4.76 -18.35 -1.36
CA ARG A 238 -4.11 -19.45 -0.66
C ARG A 238 -5.11 -20.26 0.19
N TYR A 239 -6.03 -19.59 0.87
CA TYR A 239 -7.12 -20.25 1.63
C TYR A 239 -8.02 -21.09 0.71
N HIS A 240 -8.48 -20.52 -0.41
CA HIS A 240 -9.31 -21.24 -1.37
C HIS A 240 -8.59 -22.47 -1.93
N LEU A 241 -7.32 -22.30 -2.35
CA LEU A 241 -6.55 -23.39 -2.94
C LEU A 241 -6.19 -24.49 -1.92
N GLN A 242 -5.68 -24.11 -0.74
CA GLN A 242 -5.04 -25.04 0.17
C GLN A 242 -5.95 -25.53 1.29
N VAL A 243 -6.92 -24.74 1.73
CA VAL A 243 -7.86 -25.12 2.80
C VAL A 243 -9.18 -25.61 2.21
N LYS A 244 -9.84 -24.81 1.36
CA LYS A 244 -11.12 -25.19 0.74
C LYS A 244 -11.00 -26.20 -0.40
N LYS A 245 -9.80 -26.33 -0.99
CA LYS A 245 -9.54 -27.13 -2.21
C LYS A 245 -10.41 -26.70 -3.39
N GLU A 246 -10.65 -25.39 -3.50
CA GLU A 246 -11.42 -24.74 -4.55
C GLU A 246 -10.52 -23.97 -5.53
N ASN A 247 -11.12 -23.49 -6.63
CA ASN A 247 -10.45 -22.56 -7.53
C ASN A 247 -10.11 -21.25 -6.81
N ILE A 248 -8.92 -20.73 -7.09
CA ILE A 248 -8.46 -19.40 -6.67
C ILE A 248 -9.37 -18.30 -7.23
N LEU A 249 -9.56 -17.21 -6.47
CA LEU A 249 -10.52 -16.15 -6.82
C LEU A 249 -9.90 -15.01 -7.60
N TYR A 250 -8.64 -14.68 -7.31
CA TYR A 250 -7.97 -13.48 -7.81
C TYR A 250 -6.74 -13.79 -8.66
N ALA A 251 -6.17 -15.00 -8.60
CA ALA A 251 -4.93 -15.38 -9.27
C ALA A 251 -3.71 -14.50 -8.90
N THR A 252 -3.53 -14.24 -7.61
CA THR A 252 -2.36 -13.57 -7.05
C THR A 252 -1.42 -14.50 -6.29
N TYR A 253 -1.94 -15.59 -5.71
CA TYR A 253 -1.12 -16.65 -5.14
C TYR A 253 -0.55 -17.56 -6.25
N ILE A 254 0.75 -17.82 -6.20
CA ILE A 254 1.45 -18.66 -7.18
C ILE A 254 1.34 -20.11 -6.70
N GLY A 255 0.56 -20.93 -7.43
CA GLY A 255 0.45 -22.37 -7.26
C GLY A 255 -0.09 -23.02 -8.54
N ASN A 256 -0.13 -24.35 -8.61
CA ASN A 256 -0.63 -25.14 -9.75
C ASN A 256 -2.17 -25.06 -9.94
N SER A 257 -2.76 -23.89 -9.69
CA SER A 257 -4.20 -23.69 -9.87
C SER A 257 -4.52 -23.36 -11.32
N ILE A 258 -5.45 -24.11 -11.90
CA ILE A 258 -5.97 -23.88 -13.25
C ILE A 258 -6.96 -22.72 -13.17
N ILE A 259 -6.71 -21.65 -13.92
CA ILE A 259 -7.68 -20.56 -14.08
C ILE A 259 -8.67 -21.01 -15.15
N SER A 260 -9.85 -21.48 -14.73
CA SER A 260 -10.90 -21.95 -15.63
C SER A 260 -11.69 -20.80 -16.28
N ASP A 261 -11.93 -19.72 -15.54
CA ASP A 261 -12.68 -18.54 -16.02
C ASP A 261 -11.91 -17.25 -15.74
N SER A 262 -11.19 -16.76 -16.76
CA SER A 262 -10.45 -15.51 -16.66
C SER A 262 -11.33 -14.26 -16.56
N VAL A 263 -12.58 -14.31 -17.04
CA VAL A 263 -13.51 -13.18 -17.01
C VAL A 263 -14.02 -12.99 -15.58
N GLN A 264 -14.41 -14.08 -14.92
CA GLN A 264 -14.82 -14.04 -13.53
C GLN A 264 -13.66 -13.65 -12.60
N VAL A 265 -12.45 -14.14 -12.85
CA VAL A 265 -11.25 -13.71 -12.12
C VAL A 265 -11.01 -12.20 -12.29
N ASP A 266 -11.11 -11.65 -13.51
CA ASP A 266 -10.94 -10.21 -13.71
C ASP A 266 -12.04 -9.37 -13.05
N LYS A 267 -13.29 -9.88 -13.00
CA LYS A 267 -14.38 -9.27 -12.24
C LYS A 267 -14.07 -9.24 -10.73
N ASN A 268 -13.59 -10.36 -10.19
CA ASN A 268 -13.16 -10.45 -8.79
C ASN A 268 -12.01 -9.47 -8.51
N ARG A 269 -10.97 -9.47 -9.34
CA ARG A 269 -9.81 -8.57 -9.23
C ARG A 269 -10.24 -7.10 -9.18
N LYS A 270 -11.14 -6.69 -10.07
CA LYS A 270 -11.71 -5.34 -10.08
C LYS A 270 -12.47 -5.00 -8.78
N SER A 271 -13.14 -5.97 -8.16
CA SER A 271 -13.91 -5.76 -6.92
C SER A 271 -13.06 -5.33 -5.72
N ILE A 272 -11.75 -5.59 -5.76
CA ILE A 272 -10.78 -5.20 -4.72
C ILE A 272 -9.71 -4.23 -5.22
N GLY A 273 -9.79 -3.77 -6.47
CA GLY A 273 -8.84 -2.81 -7.02
C GLY A 273 -7.58 -3.41 -7.65
N LEU A 274 -7.53 -4.72 -7.91
CA LEU A 274 -6.43 -5.32 -8.66
C LEU A 274 -6.54 -5.02 -10.17
N PRO A 275 -5.41 -4.90 -10.89
CA PRO A 275 -5.42 -4.81 -12.35
C PRO A 275 -5.88 -6.14 -12.97
N THR A 276 -6.38 -6.13 -14.21
CA THR A 276 -6.75 -7.38 -14.91
C THR A 276 -5.54 -8.31 -15.08
N MET A 277 -5.78 -9.59 -15.33
CA MET A 277 -4.73 -10.59 -15.55
C MET A 277 -3.82 -10.21 -16.72
N LYS A 278 -4.40 -9.69 -17.82
CA LYS A 278 -3.63 -9.19 -18.97
C LYS A 278 -2.72 -8.02 -18.58
N HIS A 279 -3.25 -7.06 -17.81
CA HIS A 279 -2.46 -5.91 -17.34
C HIS A 279 -1.37 -6.35 -16.35
N ASN A 280 -1.67 -7.26 -15.44
CA ASN A 280 -0.71 -7.82 -14.48
C ASN A 280 0.45 -8.57 -15.16
N LYS A 281 0.17 -9.33 -16.23
CA LYS A 281 1.21 -9.97 -17.06
C LYS A 281 2.16 -8.93 -17.66
N LYS A 282 1.63 -7.81 -18.16
CA LYS A 282 2.44 -6.69 -18.68
C LYS A 282 3.30 -6.05 -17.59
N LEU A 283 2.73 -5.77 -16.41
CA LEU A 283 3.48 -5.24 -15.26
C LEU A 283 4.63 -6.16 -14.85
N THR A 284 4.37 -7.46 -14.82
CA THR A 284 5.39 -8.47 -14.48
C THR A 284 6.51 -8.53 -15.51
N LYS A 285 6.17 -8.49 -16.81
CA LYS A 285 7.17 -8.44 -17.89
C LYS A 285 8.04 -7.18 -17.80
N ASP A 286 7.43 -6.02 -17.57
CA ASP A 286 8.14 -4.74 -17.47
C ASP A 286 9.06 -4.72 -16.24
N PHE A 287 8.62 -5.28 -15.12
CA PHE A 287 9.43 -5.44 -13.92
C PHE A 287 10.69 -6.27 -14.17
N PHE A 288 10.54 -7.47 -14.75
CA PHE A 288 11.69 -8.32 -15.06
C PHE A 288 12.62 -7.73 -16.13
N LYS A 289 12.08 -6.98 -17.09
CA LYS A 289 12.90 -6.24 -18.06
C LYS A 289 13.81 -5.23 -17.36
N LYS A 290 13.25 -4.41 -16.46
CA LYS A 290 14.03 -3.43 -15.67
C LYS A 290 15.10 -4.07 -14.79
N LEU A 291 14.83 -5.25 -14.22
CA LEU A 291 15.83 -5.98 -13.43
C LEU A 291 17.02 -6.45 -14.26
N LYS A 292 16.80 -6.82 -15.53
CA LYS A 292 17.88 -7.20 -16.44
C LYS A 292 18.73 -6.00 -16.88
N GLU A 293 18.11 -4.83 -17.05
CA GLU A 293 18.81 -3.59 -17.44
C GLU A 293 19.64 -2.97 -16.31
N LYS A 294 19.43 -3.39 -15.06
CA LYS A 294 20.17 -2.92 -13.87
C LYS A 294 21.29 -3.86 -13.43
N LYS A 295 21.40 -5.04 -14.04
CA LYS A 295 22.53 -5.96 -13.86
C LYS A 295 23.59 -5.63 -14.88
#